data_AF-T0K2X0-F1
#
_entry.id   AF-T0K2X0-F1
#
_cell.length_a   1.000
_cell.length_b   1.000
_cell.length_c   1.000
_cell.angle_alpha   90.00
_cell.angle_beta   90.00
_cell.angle_gamma   90.00
#
_symmetry.space_group_name_H-M   'P 1'
#
loop_
_entity.id
_entity.type
_entity.pdbx_description
1 polymer ?
#
loop_
_entity_poly.entity_id
_entity_poly.type
_entity_poly.pdbx_seq_one_letter_code
_entity_poly.pdbx_strand_id
1 'polypeptide(L)'
;MAKGSVSGSIGQLESGQLRIGLEPATMHMEKGEVNDDKKRGCWWTPPTETLQCDVGQKPDSGFSVGCDGQITFKNQTKFFQCEAEQQQYNVYKKADQGANCAEVMLFASGCREGGGGGGGGGGGGGGGEGGGKGGDKPGEGGGKGGDKPGEGGGKGGDKPGGGKGNPSPPNNGTGMPGMPGNGNPPEMPPAKPPKSRFRFLQRL
;
A
#
# COMPACT_ATOMS: atom_id res chain seq x y z
N MET A 1 -10.53 -2.90 -3.23
CA MET A 1 -10.04 -3.10 -4.61
C MET A 1 -8.76 -2.30 -4.84
N ALA A 2 -7.96 -2.69 -5.82
CA ALA A 2 -6.74 -2.02 -6.24
C ALA A 2 -6.91 -1.41 -7.63
N LYS A 3 -6.32 -0.23 -7.86
CA LYS A 3 -6.26 0.45 -9.16
C LYS A 3 -4.84 0.97 -9.40
N GLY A 4 -4.27 0.64 -10.55
CA GLY A 4 -2.89 0.97 -10.92
C GLY A 4 -2.44 0.16 -12.13
N SER A 5 -1.15 -0.17 -12.21
CA SER A 5 -0.61 -1.04 -13.27
C SER A 5 -1.25 -2.43 -13.28
N VAL A 6 -1.70 -2.90 -12.12
CA VAL A 6 -2.63 -4.03 -11.99
C VAL A 6 -3.89 -3.52 -11.28
N SER A 7 -5.03 -4.07 -11.64
CA SER A 7 -6.32 -3.74 -11.03
C SER A 7 -7.06 -5.02 -10.66
N GLY A 8 -7.79 -5.00 -9.55
CA GLY A 8 -8.51 -6.18 -9.10
C GLY A 8 -9.06 -6.06 -7.68
N SER A 9 -9.75 -7.11 -7.25
CA SER A 9 -10.14 -7.30 -5.85
C SER A 9 -8.90 -7.51 -4.97
N ILE A 10 -9.02 -7.10 -3.70
CA ILE A 10 -8.04 -7.45 -2.67
C ILE A 10 -8.70 -8.56 -1.84
N GLY A 11 -8.09 -9.73 -1.86
CA GLY A 11 -8.50 -10.87 -1.05
C GLY A 11 -7.45 -11.24 -0.04
N GLN A 12 -7.74 -12.29 0.73
CA GLN A 12 -6.91 -12.74 1.83
C GLN A 12 -6.63 -14.23 1.73
N LEU A 13 -5.36 -14.60 1.88
CA LEU A 13 -4.95 -15.99 2.06
C LEU A 13 -5.27 -16.47 3.48
N GLU A 14 -5.42 -17.78 3.69
CA GLU A 14 -5.65 -18.32 5.04
C GLU A 14 -4.52 -17.94 6.01
N SER A 15 -3.29 -17.79 5.51
CA SER A 15 -2.14 -17.31 6.28
C SER A 15 -2.31 -15.90 6.86
N GLY A 16 -3.21 -15.09 6.31
CA GLY A 16 -3.42 -13.70 6.72
C GLY A 16 -2.98 -12.67 5.67
N GLN A 17 -2.14 -13.08 4.71
CA GLN A 17 -1.60 -12.16 3.69
C GLN A 17 -2.68 -11.65 2.74
N LEU A 18 -2.68 -10.34 2.49
CA LEU A 18 -3.56 -9.69 1.54
C LEU A 18 -2.90 -9.62 0.16
N ARG A 19 -3.65 -10.02 -0.88
CA ARG A 19 -3.20 -9.98 -2.27
C ARG A 19 -4.25 -9.41 -3.20
N ILE A 20 -3.77 -8.77 -4.26
CA ILE A 20 -4.60 -8.41 -5.41
C ILE A 20 -4.79 -9.67 -6.27
N GLY A 21 -5.99 -9.86 -6.82
CA GLY A 21 -6.31 -10.99 -7.70
C GLY A 21 -6.91 -12.21 -6.99
N LEU A 22 -7.19 -12.09 -5.70
CA LEU A 22 -7.96 -13.06 -4.92
C LEU A 22 -9.44 -12.64 -4.81
N GLU A 23 -10.32 -13.57 -4.43
CA GLU A 23 -11.71 -13.26 -4.08
C GLU A 23 -11.76 -12.14 -3.03
N PRO A 24 -12.66 -11.15 -3.16
CA PRO A 24 -12.71 -10.00 -2.26
C PRO A 24 -12.85 -10.42 -0.80
N ALA A 25 -11.98 -9.91 0.06
CA ALA A 25 -12.10 -10.09 1.50
C ALA A 25 -12.86 -8.90 2.12
N THR A 26 -13.70 -9.18 3.11
CA THR A 26 -14.35 -8.15 3.91
C THR A 26 -13.40 -7.70 5.02
N MET A 27 -13.32 -6.38 5.20
CA MET A 27 -12.45 -5.73 6.18
C MET A 27 -13.29 -4.76 6.99
N HIS A 28 -13.00 -4.70 8.29
CA HIS A 28 -13.62 -3.78 9.22
C HIS A 28 -12.62 -2.72 9.60
N MET A 29 -12.98 -1.45 9.43
CA MET A 29 -12.16 -0.33 9.88
C MET A 29 -12.83 0.36 11.07
N GLU A 30 -12.08 0.54 12.15
CA GLU A 30 -12.51 1.31 13.32
C GLU A 30 -11.33 2.15 13.81
N LYS A 31 -11.53 3.46 14.02
CA LYS A 31 -10.51 4.38 14.57
C LYS A 31 -9.14 4.32 13.86
N GLY A 32 -9.16 4.08 12.55
CA GLY A 32 -7.97 3.99 11.71
C GLY A 32 -7.15 2.71 11.89
N GLU A 33 -7.72 1.70 12.53
CA GLU A 33 -7.24 0.32 12.59
C GLU A 33 -8.11 -0.55 11.68
N VAL A 34 -7.53 -1.61 11.10
CA VAL A 34 -8.23 -2.55 10.22
C VAL A 34 -8.13 -3.96 10.76
N ASN A 35 -9.25 -4.67 10.75
CA ASN A 35 -9.33 -6.09 11.08
C ASN A 35 -10.07 -6.83 9.97
N ASP A 36 -9.74 -8.10 9.76
CA ASP A 36 -10.56 -8.97 8.91
C ASP A 36 -11.82 -9.48 9.65
N ASP A 37 -12.67 -10.22 8.93
CA ASP A 37 -13.88 -10.85 9.48
C ASP A 37 -13.60 -11.80 10.66
N LYS A 38 -12.39 -12.38 10.72
CA LYS A 38 -11.95 -13.27 11.79
C LYS A 38 -11.33 -12.50 12.97
N LYS A 39 -11.41 -11.16 12.96
CA LYS A 39 -10.83 -10.24 13.96
C LYS A 39 -9.31 -10.29 14.05
N ARG A 40 -8.62 -10.79 13.02
CA ARG A 40 -7.16 -10.69 12.92
C ARG A 40 -6.78 -9.25 12.61
N GLY A 41 -5.79 -8.72 13.33
CA GLY A 41 -5.37 -7.34 13.14
C GLY A 41 -4.49 -7.18 11.92
N CYS A 42 -4.84 -6.24 11.06
CA CYS A 42 -4.10 -5.96 9.84
C CYS A 42 -2.96 -4.98 10.10
N TRP A 43 -1.78 -5.30 9.57
CA TRP A 43 -0.53 -4.59 9.85
C TRP A 43 0.44 -4.71 8.68
N TRP A 44 1.45 -3.84 8.67
CA TRP A 44 2.55 -3.90 7.72
C TRP A 44 3.72 -4.67 8.32
N THR A 45 3.99 -5.88 7.82
CA THR A 45 4.94 -6.80 8.46
C THR A 45 6.39 -6.37 8.30
N PRO A 46 7.20 -6.21 9.35
CA PRO A 46 8.63 -5.98 9.21
C PRO A 46 9.37 -7.21 8.65
N PRO A 47 10.50 -7.02 7.92
CA PRO A 47 11.03 -5.76 7.41
C PRO A 47 10.43 -5.35 6.05
N THR A 48 9.64 -6.24 5.45
CA THR A 48 9.18 -6.11 4.06
C THR A 48 8.04 -5.11 3.89
N GLU A 49 7.38 -4.75 5.00
CA GLU A 49 6.15 -3.96 5.03
C GLU A 49 5.07 -4.51 4.09
N THR A 50 4.83 -5.83 4.17
CA THR A 50 3.75 -6.51 3.45
C THR A 50 2.44 -6.34 4.23
N LEU A 51 1.32 -6.09 3.55
CA LEU A 51 0.02 -6.03 4.20
C LEU A 51 -0.49 -7.42 4.55
N GLN A 52 -0.67 -7.71 5.84
CA GLN A 52 -1.19 -8.98 6.35
C GLN A 52 -2.16 -8.75 7.50
N CYS A 53 -3.06 -9.70 7.77
CA CYS A 53 -3.87 -9.72 8.99
C CYS A 53 -3.69 -11.06 9.71
N ASP A 54 -3.02 -11.01 10.85
CA ASP A 54 -2.56 -12.20 11.56
C ASP A 54 -3.29 -12.42 12.90
N VAL A 55 -3.35 -13.68 13.34
CA VAL A 55 -4.02 -14.04 14.60
C VAL A 55 -3.26 -13.43 15.78
N GLY A 56 -3.99 -12.73 16.66
CA GLY A 56 -3.42 -12.10 17.85
C GLY A 56 -2.56 -10.86 17.55
N GLN A 57 -2.45 -10.46 16.28
CA GLN A 57 -1.70 -9.29 15.90
C GLN A 57 -2.47 -8.01 16.25
N LYS A 58 -1.77 -7.04 16.84
CA LYS A 58 -2.31 -5.70 17.02
C LYS A 58 -2.37 -5.00 15.66
N PRO A 59 -3.54 -4.48 15.23
CA PRO A 59 -3.63 -3.72 13.99
C PRO A 59 -2.71 -2.49 14.01
N ASP A 60 -2.16 -2.15 12.85
CA ASP A 60 -1.50 -0.86 12.70
C ASP A 60 -2.54 0.26 12.63
N SER A 61 -2.34 1.28 13.47
CA SER A 61 -3.12 2.52 13.39
C SER A 61 -2.61 3.43 12.28
N GLY A 62 -3.54 4.11 11.60
CA GLY A 62 -3.24 5.15 10.62
C GLY A 62 -3.92 4.95 9.27
N PHE A 63 -4.76 3.92 9.12
CA PHE A 63 -5.61 3.79 7.96
C PHE A 63 -6.71 4.87 7.96
N SER A 64 -7.08 5.33 6.78
CA SER A 64 -8.27 6.16 6.57
C SER A 64 -8.88 5.89 5.21
N VAL A 65 -10.13 6.28 5.03
CA VAL A 65 -10.85 6.20 3.76
C VAL A 65 -11.36 7.59 3.39
N GLY A 66 -10.97 8.09 2.22
CA GLY A 66 -11.49 9.32 1.64
C GLY A 66 -12.94 9.17 1.16
N CYS A 67 -13.61 10.29 0.87
CA CYS A 67 -14.99 10.27 0.37
C CYS A 67 -15.13 9.57 -0.99
N ASP A 68 -14.05 9.50 -1.77
CA ASP A 68 -13.94 8.76 -3.02
C ASP A 68 -13.66 7.25 -2.82
N GLY A 69 -13.61 6.80 -1.57
CA GLY A 69 -13.25 5.44 -1.19
C GLY A 69 -11.75 5.17 -1.21
N GLN A 70 -10.88 6.14 -1.51
CA GLN A 70 -9.44 5.91 -1.51
C GLN A 70 -8.93 5.61 -0.10
N ILE A 71 -8.18 4.53 0.05
CA ILE A 71 -7.54 4.16 1.31
C ILE A 71 -6.20 4.88 1.40
N THR A 72 -5.93 5.48 2.55
CA THR A 72 -4.62 6.02 2.89
C THR A 72 -4.07 5.36 4.14
N PHE A 73 -2.76 5.35 4.31
CA PHE A 73 -2.10 4.93 5.56
C PHE A 73 -1.07 5.99 5.97
N LYS A 74 -1.26 6.65 7.12
CA LYS A 74 -0.38 7.73 7.61
C LYS A 74 -0.09 8.79 6.52
N ASN A 75 -1.13 9.23 5.82
CA ASN A 75 -1.09 10.19 4.70
C ASN A 75 -0.42 9.67 3.41
N GLN A 76 -0.05 8.39 3.35
CA GLN A 76 0.42 7.75 2.12
C GLN A 76 -0.76 7.16 1.33
N THR A 77 -0.85 7.51 0.05
CA THR A 77 -1.85 6.98 -0.89
C THR A 77 -1.26 5.99 -1.89
N LYS A 78 0.07 6.04 -2.06
CA LYS A 78 0.82 5.19 -2.98
C LYS A 78 1.27 3.93 -2.27
N PHE A 79 0.94 2.78 -2.81
CA PHE A 79 1.42 1.47 -2.37
C PHE A 79 2.10 0.78 -3.55
N PHE A 80 2.68 -0.38 -3.31
CA PHE A 80 3.36 -1.14 -4.34
C PHE A 80 2.77 -2.54 -4.43
N GLN A 81 2.44 -2.93 -5.65
CA GLN A 81 2.07 -4.29 -5.99
C GLN A 81 3.29 -4.97 -6.58
N CYS A 82 3.64 -6.18 -6.16
CA CYS A 82 4.68 -6.98 -6.81
C CYS A 82 4.14 -8.37 -7.13
N GLU A 83 4.65 -8.97 -8.20
CA GLU A 83 4.21 -10.28 -8.67
C GLU A 83 4.42 -11.34 -7.59
N ALA A 84 3.39 -12.14 -7.38
CA ALA A 84 3.43 -13.34 -6.56
C ALA A 84 3.20 -14.57 -7.47
N GLU A 85 2.27 -15.45 -7.10
CA GLU A 85 1.93 -16.63 -7.91
C GLU A 85 0.54 -16.48 -8.56
N GLN A 86 0.29 -17.22 -9.64
CA GLN A 86 -1.05 -17.37 -10.22
C GLN A 86 -1.78 -16.04 -10.52
N GLN A 87 -1.08 -15.07 -11.10
CA GLN A 87 -1.61 -13.72 -11.39
C GLN A 87 -2.10 -12.96 -10.14
N GLN A 88 -1.56 -13.31 -8.98
CA GLN A 88 -1.78 -12.59 -7.73
C GLN A 88 -0.59 -11.68 -7.44
N TYR A 89 -0.83 -10.66 -6.64
CA TYR A 89 0.18 -9.66 -6.33
C TYR A 89 0.16 -9.32 -4.84
N ASN A 90 1.33 -9.35 -4.21
CA ASN A 90 1.50 -8.89 -2.83
C ASN A 90 1.37 -7.38 -2.78
N VAL A 91 0.83 -6.86 -1.68
CA VAL A 91 0.71 -5.42 -1.43
C VAL A 91 1.75 -4.99 -0.40
N TYR A 92 2.56 -4.03 -0.77
CA TYR A 92 3.63 -3.48 0.07
C TYR A 92 3.44 -1.98 0.29
N LYS A 93 3.94 -1.52 1.45
CA LYS A 93 3.96 -0.10 1.79
C LYS A 93 5.09 0.65 1.08
N LYS A 94 6.19 -0.02 0.74
CA LYS A 94 7.36 0.57 0.07
C LYS A 94 7.74 -0.21 -1.19
N ALA A 95 8.52 0.44 -2.06
CA ALA A 95 9.01 -0.15 -3.30
C ALA A 95 10.05 -1.26 -3.05
N ASP A 96 10.41 -1.98 -4.12
CA ASP A 96 11.55 -2.90 -4.18
C ASP A 96 11.50 -4.05 -3.15
N GLN A 97 10.29 -4.54 -2.85
CA GLN A 97 10.08 -5.66 -1.92
C GLN A 97 9.86 -7.01 -2.62
N GLY A 98 9.91 -7.02 -3.94
CA GLY A 98 9.67 -8.22 -4.76
C GLY A 98 10.05 -7.99 -6.22
N ALA A 99 9.62 -8.91 -7.09
CA ALA A 99 9.83 -8.83 -8.52
C ALA A 99 8.68 -8.10 -9.22
N ASN A 100 8.98 -7.44 -10.35
CA ASN A 100 7.99 -6.83 -11.24
C ASN A 100 7.01 -5.90 -10.51
N CYS A 101 7.55 -5.06 -9.62
CA CYS A 101 6.74 -4.17 -8.81
C CYS A 101 6.25 -2.94 -9.61
N ALA A 102 5.06 -2.44 -9.26
CA ALA A 102 4.58 -1.14 -9.74
C ALA A 102 3.76 -0.42 -8.67
N GLU A 103 3.54 0.88 -8.86
CA GLU A 103 2.65 1.65 -7.98
C GLU A 103 1.20 1.19 -8.11
N VAL A 104 0.48 1.20 -6.99
CA VAL A 104 -0.94 0.88 -6.90
C VAL A 104 -1.62 1.76 -5.86
N MET A 105 -2.88 2.10 -6.10
CA MET A 105 -3.76 2.75 -5.14
C MET A 105 -4.82 1.76 -4.65
N LEU A 106 -5.16 1.84 -3.37
CA LEU A 106 -6.14 0.97 -2.74
C LEU A 106 -7.44 1.74 -2.51
N PHE A 107 -8.57 1.08 -2.70
CA PHE A 107 -9.90 1.66 -2.54
C PHE A 107 -10.80 0.71 -1.74
N ALA A 108 -11.52 1.26 -0.77
CA ALA A 108 -12.59 0.58 -0.08
C ALA A 108 -13.81 0.50 -1.00
N SER A 109 -14.47 -0.66 -1.01
CA SER A 109 -15.77 -0.85 -1.65
C SER A 109 -16.85 -0.89 -0.57
N GLY A 110 -17.99 -0.25 -0.81
CA GLY A 110 -19.12 -0.29 0.12
C GLY A 110 -19.15 0.80 1.19
N CYS A 111 -18.30 1.83 1.08
CA CYS A 111 -18.48 3.07 1.85
C CYS A 111 -19.76 3.77 1.35
N ARG A 112 -20.88 3.54 2.03
CA ARG A 112 -22.02 4.46 1.99
C ARG A 112 -21.68 5.58 2.97
N GLU A 113 -21.66 6.81 2.46
CA GLU A 113 -21.57 8.00 3.27
C GLU A 113 -22.68 7.95 4.34
N GLY A 114 -22.27 7.79 5.59
CA GLY A 114 -23.17 7.46 6.69
C GLY A 114 -22.47 7.69 8.02
N GLY A 115 -22.23 8.96 8.35
CA GLY A 115 -21.57 9.31 9.61
C GLY A 115 -21.36 10.80 9.89
N GLY A 116 -22.19 11.70 9.33
CA GLY A 116 -22.29 13.09 9.76
C GLY A 116 -23.76 13.51 9.68
N GLY A 117 -24.41 13.71 10.83
CA GLY A 117 -25.84 13.94 10.91
C GLY A 117 -26.31 15.20 10.18
N GLY A 118 -27.49 15.10 9.55
CA GLY A 118 -28.22 16.19 8.93
C GLY A 118 -29.20 15.63 7.90
N GLY A 119 -30.46 15.48 8.28
CA GLY A 119 -31.43 14.67 7.55
C GLY A 119 -32.06 15.32 6.31
N GLY A 120 -32.82 14.48 5.60
CA GLY A 120 -34.09 14.89 4.98
C GLY A 120 -34.09 15.09 3.47
N GLY A 121 -34.72 14.14 2.76
CA GLY A 121 -35.29 14.31 1.42
C GLY A 121 -34.28 14.11 0.30
N GLY A 122 -34.44 13.22 -0.68
CA GLY A 122 -35.67 12.71 -1.26
C GLY A 122 -35.65 13.06 -2.75
N GLY A 123 -35.59 12.04 -3.61
CA GLY A 123 -36.10 12.11 -4.98
C GLY A 123 -35.16 12.65 -6.06
N GLY A 124 -34.63 11.73 -6.87
CA GLY A 124 -35.10 11.57 -8.25
C GLY A 124 -34.55 12.50 -9.34
N GLY A 125 -34.15 11.87 -10.45
CA GLY A 125 -34.35 12.41 -11.79
C GLY A 125 -33.15 13.11 -12.42
N GLY A 126 -32.66 12.56 -13.54
CA GLY A 126 -31.55 13.10 -14.31
C GLY A 126 -31.96 14.07 -15.42
N GLY A 127 -30.98 14.32 -16.30
CA GLY A 127 -31.20 14.78 -17.66
C GLY A 127 -30.62 16.16 -17.98
N GLY A 128 -29.69 16.19 -18.94
CA GLY A 128 -29.83 17.10 -20.07
C GLY A 128 -28.87 18.30 -20.14
N GLU A 129 -28.17 18.36 -21.27
CA GLU A 129 -27.25 19.37 -21.80
C GLU A 129 -27.82 20.80 -21.95
N GLY A 130 -26.91 21.78 -22.11
CA GLY A 130 -27.20 23.03 -22.82
C GLY A 130 -26.21 24.15 -22.51
N GLY A 131 -25.36 24.48 -23.47
CA GLY A 131 -24.26 25.46 -23.33
C GLY A 131 -24.62 26.94 -23.50
N GLY A 132 -23.59 27.80 -23.41
CA GLY A 132 -23.66 29.22 -23.73
C GLY A 132 -22.32 29.94 -23.49
N LYS A 133 -21.81 30.60 -24.54
CA LYS A 133 -20.53 31.33 -24.64
C LYS A 133 -20.63 32.78 -24.12
N GLY A 134 -19.48 33.40 -23.87
CA GLY A 134 -19.23 34.86 -23.80
C GLY A 134 -18.27 35.18 -22.64
N GLY A 135 -17.03 35.63 -22.85
CA GLY A 135 -16.66 37.02 -23.23
C GLY A 135 -16.83 37.90 -21.98
N ASP A 136 -15.81 38.54 -21.38
CA ASP A 136 -14.92 39.53 -21.99
C ASP A 136 -13.67 39.79 -21.13
N LYS A 137 -12.64 40.29 -21.82
CA LYS A 137 -11.34 40.80 -21.33
C LYS A 137 -11.27 42.28 -21.70
N PRO A 138 -10.72 43.16 -20.85
CA PRO A 138 -9.53 43.95 -21.24
C PRO A 138 -8.62 44.19 -20.01
N GLY A 139 -7.36 44.63 -20.04
CA GLY A 139 -6.35 45.14 -20.99
C GLY A 139 -5.17 45.55 -20.06
N GLU A 140 -3.95 45.08 -20.28
CA GLU A 140 -2.80 45.75 -20.93
C GLU A 140 -2.23 47.02 -20.23
N GLY A 141 -0.89 47.02 -20.06
CA GLY A 141 -0.01 48.14 -19.73
C GLY A 141 0.82 47.90 -18.46
N GLY A 142 2.16 47.97 -18.39
CA GLY A 142 3.21 48.35 -19.33
C GLY A 142 4.46 48.83 -18.55
N GLY A 143 5.68 48.45 -19.00
CA GLY A 143 6.99 49.05 -18.66
C GLY A 143 7.74 48.48 -17.44
N LYS A 144 9.08 48.55 -17.28
CA LYS A 144 10.32 48.61 -18.10
C LYS A 144 11.48 48.79 -17.07
N GLY A 145 12.68 48.24 -17.34
CA GLY A 145 13.95 48.52 -16.61
C GLY A 145 14.54 47.26 -15.94
N GLY A 146 15.71 46.74 -16.29
CA GLY A 146 17.06 47.34 -16.12
C GLY A 146 17.46 47.14 -14.64
N ASP A 147 18.51 46.44 -14.23
CA ASP A 147 19.89 46.43 -14.69
C ASP A 147 20.67 45.19 -14.21
N LYS A 148 21.76 44.89 -14.95
CA LYS A 148 22.84 43.94 -14.63
C LYS A 148 24.12 44.76 -14.44
N PRO A 149 25.01 44.40 -13.50
CA PRO A 149 26.40 44.06 -13.87
C PRO A 149 26.91 42.85 -13.04
N GLY A 150 27.69 41.89 -13.54
CA GLY A 150 29.10 41.99 -13.98
C GLY A 150 29.92 41.09 -13.01
N GLU A 151 30.37 39.89 -13.39
CA GLU A 151 31.65 39.54 -14.04
C GLU A 151 32.84 39.36 -13.06
N GLY A 152 33.61 38.27 -13.28
CA GLY A 152 34.89 37.95 -12.64
C GLY A 152 34.84 36.61 -11.87
N GLY A 153 35.53 35.53 -12.20
CA GLY A 153 36.75 35.33 -12.98
C GLY A 153 37.81 34.67 -12.08
N GLY A 154 38.24 33.43 -12.38
CA GLY A 154 39.37 32.79 -11.68
C GLY A 154 39.49 31.28 -11.91
N LYS A 155 40.48 30.87 -12.70
CA LYS A 155 40.85 29.51 -13.10
C LYS A 155 41.94 28.89 -12.18
N GLY A 156 42.04 27.56 -12.21
CA GLY A 156 43.26 26.76 -11.99
C GLY A 156 43.28 25.99 -10.65
N GLY A 157 43.65 24.72 -10.56
CA GLY A 157 44.18 23.73 -11.51
C GLY A 157 44.39 22.37 -10.81
N ASP A 158 44.37 21.30 -11.61
CA ASP A 158 45.21 20.08 -11.55
C ASP A 158 45.17 19.08 -10.34
N LYS A 159 44.40 17.98 -10.53
CA LYS A 159 44.68 16.51 -10.46
C LYS A 159 45.99 15.97 -9.78
N PRO A 160 46.12 14.64 -9.52
CA PRO A 160 45.35 13.70 -8.69
C PRO A 160 46.23 12.83 -7.74
N GLY A 161 45.62 12.09 -6.82
CA GLY A 161 46.23 10.96 -6.09
C GLY A 161 45.47 10.68 -4.81
N GLY A 162 45.28 9.48 -4.30
CA GLY A 162 45.65 8.11 -4.67
C GLY A 162 44.95 7.25 -3.62
N GLY A 163 44.50 6.04 -4.00
CA GLY A 163 43.74 5.17 -3.11
C GLY A 163 44.53 4.70 -1.88
N LYS A 164 43.80 4.37 -0.82
CA LYS A 164 44.10 3.30 0.15
C LYS A 164 42.84 3.04 0.98
N GLY A 165 42.50 1.75 1.10
CA GLY A 165 41.25 1.26 1.67
C GLY A 165 41.08 1.59 3.15
N ASN A 166 39.82 1.69 3.55
CA ASN A 166 39.45 1.73 4.96
C ASN A 166 39.43 0.29 5.52
N PRO A 167 40.17 -0.01 6.59
CA PRO A 167 40.02 -1.26 7.32
C PRO A 167 38.72 -1.24 8.15
N SER A 168 38.04 -2.39 8.17
CA SER A 168 36.92 -2.68 9.06
C SER A 168 37.29 -2.44 10.54
N PRO A 169 36.39 -1.89 11.37
CA PRO A 169 36.63 -1.86 12.81
C PRO A 169 36.46 -3.26 13.44
N PRO A 170 37.23 -3.59 14.49
CA PRO A 170 37.25 -4.90 15.13
C PRO A 170 35.97 -5.18 15.92
N ASN A 171 35.51 -6.43 15.82
CA ASN A 171 34.51 -7.03 16.68
C ASN A 171 35.07 -7.07 18.12
N ASN A 172 34.51 -6.26 19.01
CA ASN A 172 34.77 -6.36 20.44
C ASN A 172 33.43 -6.55 21.16
N GLY A 173 33.24 -7.78 21.66
CA GLY A 173 32.06 -8.16 22.40
C GLY A 173 32.01 -7.52 23.77
N THR A 174 30.86 -6.93 24.09
CA THR A 174 30.38 -6.77 25.47
C THR A 174 28.90 -7.11 25.47
N GLY A 175 28.54 -8.18 26.19
CA GLY A 175 27.22 -8.76 26.20
C GLY A 175 26.13 -7.82 26.72
N MET A 176 24.96 -7.93 26.11
CA MET A 176 23.69 -7.52 26.70
C MET A 176 22.93 -8.77 27.18
N PRO A 177 22.17 -8.71 28.29
CA PRO A 177 21.60 -9.90 28.91
C PRO A 177 20.33 -10.38 28.20
N GLY A 178 20.30 -11.67 27.84
CA GLY A 178 19.11 -12.54 27.89
C GLY A 178 17.99 -12.33 26.87
N MET A 179 18.20 -12.76 25.62
CA MET A 179 17.11 -13.23 24.73
C MET A 179 17.16 -14.76 24.68
N PRO A 180 16.06 -15.49 24.95
CA PRO A 180 16.02 -16.94 24.73
C PRO A 180 16.13 -17.24 23.22
N GLY A 181 16.99 -18.21 22.91
CA GLY A 181 17.58 -18.39 21.59
C GLY A 181 16.66 -18.90 20.49
N ASN A 182 17.19 -18.77 19.26
CA ASN A 182 16.71 -19.40 18.04
C ASN A 182 16.64 -20.92 18.22
N GLY A 183 15.45 -21.43 18.54
CA GLY A 183 15.06 -22.79 18.19
C GLY A 183 14.60 -22.79 16.73
N ASN A 184 15.01 -23.80 15.96
CA ASN A 184 14.35 -24.09 14.68
C ASN A 184 12.84 -24.23 14.92
N PRO A 185 11.98 -23.71 14.03
CA PRO A 185 10.54 -23.93 14.16
C PRO A 185 10.27 -25.45 14.19
N PRO A 186 9.31 -25.92 15.01
CA PRO A 186 8.97 -27.33 15.04
C PRO A 186 8.53 -27.79 13.65
N GLU A 187 9.14 -28.88 13.18
CA GLU A 187 8.78 -29.55 11.93
C GLU A 187 7.30 -29.93 11.98
N MET A 188 6.51 -29.35 11.07
CA MET A 188 5.08 -29.69 10.96
C MET A 188 4.95 -31.12 10.44
N PRO A 189 4.09 -31.97 11.04
CA PRO A 189 3.84 -33.30 10.52
C PRO A 189 3.23 -33.22 9.11
N PRO A 190 3.51 -34.21 8.23
CA PRO A 190 3.02 -34.21 6.86
C PRO A 190 1.49 -34.10 6.81
N ALA A 191 1.00 -33.21 5.93
CA ALA A 191 -0.42 -33.00 5.73
C ALA A 191 -1.11 -34.32 5.37
N LYS A 192 -2.17 -34.67 6.11
CA LYS A 192 -2.97 -35.86 5.81
C LYS A 192 -3.68 -35.67 4.46
N PRO A 193 -3.70 -36.69 3.58
CA PRO A 193 -4.36 -36.57 2.29
C PRO A 193 -5.87 -36.30 2.48
N PRO A 194 -6.49 -35.50 1.59
CA PRO A 194 -7.91 -35.20 1.68
C PRO A 194 -8.73 -36.48 1.54
N LYS A 195 -9.70 -36.68 2.44
CA LYS A 195 -10.63 -37.81 2.38
C LYS A 195 -11.53 -37.64 1.15
N SER A 196 -11.27 -38.43 0.11
CA SER A 196 -12.13 -38.51 -1.08
C SER A 196 -13.53 -38.98 -0.66
N ARG A 197 -14.54 -38.10 -0.82
CA ARG A 197 -15.94 -38.48 -0.65
C ARG A 197 -16.43 -39.13 -1.95
N PHE A 198 -16.36 -40.45 -2.03
CA PHE A 198 -17.07 -41.20 -3.06
C PHE A 198 -18.58 -41.03 -2.85
N ARG A 199 -19.27 -40.36 -3.78
CA ARG A 199 -20.73 -40.48 -3.93
C ARG A 199 -20.99 -41.74 -4.74
N PHE A 200 -21.63 -42.73 -4.13
CA PHE A 200 -22.19 -43.86 -4.84
C PHE A 200 -23.35 -43.35 -5.71
N LEU A 201 -23.17 -43.36 -7.03
CA LEU A 201 -24.28 -43.22 -7.98
C LEU A 201 -25.03 -44.55 -7.96
N GLN A 202 -26.16 -44.62 -7.26
CA GLN A 202 -27.12 -45.70 -7.45
C GLN A 202 -27.75 -45.51 -8.84
N ARG A 203 -27.36 -46.40 -9.76
CA ARG A 203 -28.03 -46.62 -11.03
C ARG A 203 -29.07 -47.73 -10.85
N LEU A 204 -30.26 -47.44 -11.41
CA LEU A 204 -31.43 -48.29 -11.71
C LEU A 204 -32.28 -48.72 -10.51
#